data_AF-A0AA43G2Y1-F1
#
_entry.id   AF-A0AA43G2Y1-F1
#
_cell.length_a   1.000
_cell.length_b   1.000
_cell.length_c   1.000
_cell.angle_alpha   90.00
_cell.angle_beta   90.00
_cell.angle_gamma   90.00
#
_symmetry.space_group_name_H-M   'P 1'
#
loop_
_entity.id
_entity.type
_entity.pdbx_description
1 polymer ?
#
loop_
_entity_poly.entity_id
_entity_poly.type
_entity_poly.pdbx_seq_one_letter_code
_entity_poly.pdbx_strand_id
1 'polypeptide(L)'
;AWERKGHQVLVDDVRDALIEIAGEESDRRIKDIAVQLKKFCTDGMYKDVFNKPSMLDPNVEITTLELDGFPPAVLRPVIFALMVSINQQMYLAGSRSTPKLCIIEEAWSLLSGANEQAREFINTGYRTARKFGGAFCTVTQGIEDFFSNEEAKACYNNSDIHIILRQGEGFDKYLLQNPDAFSPFEQRIIKSFAPSVEAGYSSARIKAGGHVTYHRFFASPVKRAMFSTEPKEFEYCENLYKQGQSLERAIEQTSRHFYGKDIDAFNQAIGAST
;
A
#
# COMPACT_ATOMS: atom_id res chain seq x y z
N ALA A 1 -6.96 31.87 6.36
CA ALA A 1 -6.63 30.83 7.37
C ALA A 1 -5.17 30.39 7.30
N TRP A 2 -4.71 29.83 6.16
CA TRP A 2 -3.30 29.40 5.95
C TRP A 2 -2.27 30.47 6.27
N GLU A 3 -2.45 31.70 5.77
CA GLU A 3 -1.52 32.80 6.04
C GLU A 3 -1.36 33.11 7.53
N ARG A 4 -2.39 32.84 8.36
CA ARG A 4 -2.38 33.10 9.81
C ARG A 4 -1.74 31.97 10.61
N LYS A 5 -1.96 30.71 10.22
CA LYS A 5 -1.63 29.53 11.04
C LYS A 5 -0.69 28.51 10.39
N GLY A 6 -0.36 28.68 9.11
CA GLY A 6 0.50 27.78 8.35
C GLY A 6 0.10 26.30 8.51
N HIS A 7 1.08 25.46 8.83
CA HIS A 7 0.89 24.01 9.00
C HIS A 7 0.01 23.62 10.21
N GLN A 8 -0.40 24.57 11.06
CA GLN A 8 -1.29 24.33 12.20
C GLN A 8 -2.76 24.61 11.86
N VAL A 9 -3.08 24.98 10.62
CA VAL A 9 -4.47 25.17 10.19
C VAL A 9 -5.25 23.87 10.35
N LEU A 10 -6.41 23.99 11.00
CA LEU A 10 -7.41 22.94 11.09
C LEU A 10 -8.66 23.32 10.28
N VAL A 11 -9.61 22.40 10.14
CA VAL A 11 -10.85 22.63 9.40
C VAL A 11 -11.72 23.69 10.09
N ASP A 12 -11.68 23.77 11.43
CA ASP A 12 -12.31 24.86 12.19
C ASP A 12 -11.85 26.24 11.69
N ASP A 13 -10.55 26.40 11.46
CA ASP A 13 -9.97 27.69 11.03
C ASP A 13 -10.43 28.09 9.63
N VAL A 14 -10.62 27.09 8.76
CA VAL A 14 -11.14 27.30 7.40
C VAL A 14 -12.62 27.64 7.46
N ARG A 15 -13.42 26.91 8.24
CA ARG A 15 -14.85 27.19 8.45
C ARG A 15 -15.06 28.61 8.98
N ASP A 16 -14.33 29.00 10.02
CA ASP A 16 -14.52 30.28 10.68
C ASP A 16 -14.15 31.45 9.76
N ALA A 17 -13.07 31.30 8.98
CA ALA A 17 -12.71 32.26 7.95
C ALA A 17 -13.79 32.38 6.85
N LEU A 18 -14.42 31.28 6.44
CA LEU A 18 -15.51 31.33 5.46
C LEU A 18 -16.77 32.01 6.03
N ILE A 19 -17.08 31.83 7.31
CA ILE A 19 -18.21 32.51 7.96
C ILE A 19 -17.98 34.03 8.01
N GLU A 20 -16.75 34.45 8.34
CA GLU A 20 -16.33 35.86 8.34
C GLU A 20 -16.54 36.49 6.96
N ILE A 21 -15.99 35.87 5.91
CA ILE A 21 -16.12 36.33 4.52
C ILE A 21 -17.59 36.36 4.08
N ALA A 22 -18.37 35.32 4.41
CA ALA A 22 -19.78 35.27 4.05
C ALA A 22 -20.61 36.39 4.68
N GLY A 23 -20.21 36.87 5.87
CA GLY A 23 -20.82 38.01 6.54
C GLY A 23 -20.47 39.34 5.87
N GLU A 24 -19.21 39.54 5.53
CA GLU A 24 -18.72 40.74 4.86
C GLU A 24 -19.29 40.90 3.44
N GLU A 25 -19.29 39.82 2.65
CA GLU A 25 -19.75 39.83 1.27
C GLU A 25 -21.27 39.59 1.13
N SER A 26 -21.95 39.22 2.23
CA SER A 26 -23.35 38.81 2.23
C SER A 26 -23.66 37.66 1.24
N ASP A 27 -22.67 36.79 0.97
CA ASP A 27 -22.83 35.66 0.03
C ASP A 27 -23.27 34.38 0.75
N ARG A 28 -24.51 33.97 0.47
CA ARG A 28 -25.11 32.75 1.03
C ARG A 28 -24.34 31.48 0.63
N ARG A 29 -23.71 31.44 -0.54
CA ARG A 29 -23.00 30.25 -1.04
C ARG A 29 -21.76 29.93 -0.21
N ILE A 30 -21.04 30.96 0.20
CA ILE A 30 -19.86 30.83 1.08
C ILE A 30 -20.30 30.29 2.44
N LYS A 31 -21.42 30.79 2.96
CA LYS A 31 -22.03 30.29 4.20
C LYS A 31 -22.46 28.82 4.08
N ASP A 32 -23.05 28.42 2.96
CA ASP A 32 -23.45 27.04 2.72
C ASP A 32 -22.24 26.08 2.72
N ILE A 33 -21.10 26.50 2.14
CA ILE A 33 -19.85 25.72 2.19
C ILE A 33 -19.36 25.59 3.64
N ALA A 34 -19.36 26.69 4.42
CA ALA A 34 -18.95 26.66 5.82
C ALA A 34 -19.83 25.69 6.65
N VAL A 35 -21.14 25.66 6.40
CA VAL A 35 -22.07 24.72 7.05
C VAL A 35 -21.73 23.27 6.67
N GLN A 36 -21.40 22.99 5.41
CA GLN A 36 -21.02 21.65 4.98
C GLN A 36 -19.69 21.18 5.61
N LEU A 37 -18.77 22.08 5.91
CA LEU A 37 -17.51 21.77 6.59
C LEU A 37 -17.70 21.38 8.06
N LYS A 38 -18.84 21.72 8.68
CA LYS A 38 -19.11 21.44 10.10
C LYS A 38 -18.91 19.96 10.48
N LYS A 39 -19.26 19.02 9.59
CA LYS A 39 -19.07 17.58 9.84
C LYS A 39 -17.60 17.15 10.03
N PHE A 40 -16.66 17.97 9.59
CA PHE A 40 -15.22 17.77 9.71
C PHE A 40 -14.57 18.63 10.80
N CYS A 41 -15.33 19.50 11.47
CA CYS A 41 -14.83 20.37 12.53
C CYS A 41 -14.78 19.65 13.89
N THR A 42 -14.30 20.31 14.95
CA THR A 42 -14.19 19.72 16.31
C THR A 42 -15.52 19.15 16.84
N ASP A 43 -16.65 19.73 16.45
CA ASP A 43 -18.01 19.29 16.81
C ASP A 43 -18.64 18.31 15.80
N GLY A 44 -17.91 17.98 14.74
CA GLY A 44 -18.33 17.11 13.67
C GLY A 44 -18.03 15.63 13.92
N MET A 45 -18.75 14.75 13.20
CA MET A 45 -18.57 13.30 13.28
C MET A 45 -17.23 12.80 12.74
N TYR A 46 -16.53 13.59 11.91
CA TYR A 46 -15.25 13.21 11.31
C TYR A 46 -14.05 13.98 11.89
N LYS A 47 -14.23 14.62 13.06
CA LYS A 47 -13.19 15.43 13.72
C LYS A 47 -11.87 14.69 13.89
N ASP A 48 -11.94 13.40 14.23
CA ASP A 48 -10.76 12.61 14.57
C ASP A 48 -9.90 12.28 13.36
N VAL A 49 -10.48 12.37 12.15
CA VAL A 49 -9.81 12.13 10.88
C VAL A 49 -9.24 13.44 10.30
N PHE A 50 -10.02 14.52 10.30
CA PHE A 50 -9.67 15.73 9.53
C PHE A 50 -9.28 16.95 10.37
N ASN A 51 -9.59 16.97 11.66
CA ASN A 51 -9.40 18.15 12.51
C ASN A 51 -8.35 17.94 13.59
N LYS A 52 -7.24 17.34 13.18
CA LYS A 52 -6.03 17.17 13.98
C LYS A 52 -4.84 17.63 13.14
N PRO A 53 -3.75 18.06 13.79
CA PRO A 53 -2.50 18.32 13.08
C PRO A 53 -2.08 17.09 12.26
N SER A 54 -1.55 17.32 11.06
CA SER A 54 -1.02 16.24 10.23
C SER A 54 0.09 15.50 10.97
N MET A 55 0.03 14.17 10.98
CA MET A 55 1.07 13.30 11.54
C MET A 55 2.10 12.87 10.47
N LEU A 56 1.94 13.32 9.23
CA LEU A 56 2.85 12.97 8.13
C LEU A 56 4.16 13.76 8.28
N ASP A 57 5.21 13.09 8.74
CA ASP A 57 6.57 13.63 8.74
C ASP A 57 7.26 13.29 7.41
N PRO A 58 7.64 14.28 6.60
CA PRO A 58 8.31 14.04 5.32
C PRO A 58 9.77 13.58 5.45
N ASN A 59 10.34 13.59 6.65
CA ASN A 59 11.76 13.28 6.87
C ASN A 59 12.01 11.82 7.27
N VAL A 60 10.96 11.01 7.43
CA VAL A 60 11.11 9.58 7.74
C VAL A 60 11.37 8.77 6.47
N GLU A 61 12.18 7.73 6.60
CA GLU A 61 12.57 6.88 5.46
C GLU A 61 11.44 5.94 5.00
N ILE A 62 10.55 5.56 5.93
CA ILE A 62 9.42 4.66 5.68
C ILE A 62 8.17 5.28 6.28
N THR A 63 7.15 5.46 5.44
CA THR A 63 5.80 5.85 5.87
C THR A 63 4.83 4.76 5.44
N THR A 64 4.10 4.19 6.39
CA THR A 64 3.01 3.25 6.13
C THR A 64 1.69 3.98 6.36
N LEU A 65 0.80 3.92 5.36
CA LEU A 65 -0.50 4.57 5.38
C LEU A 65 -1.59 3.50 5.34
N GLU A 66 -2.22 3.26 6.48
CA GLU A 66 -3.32 2.30 6.59
C GLU A 66 -4.65 2.97 6.20
N LEU A 67 -5.40 2.34 5.30
CA LEU A 67 -6.70 2.83 4.85
C LEU A 67 -7.86 2.10 5.52
N ASP A 68 -7.58 0.97 6.18
CA ASP A 68 -8.60 0.26 6.94
C ASP A 68 -9.07 1.07 8.16
N GLY A 69 -10.36 0.93 8.45
CA GLY A 69 -11.03 1.63 9.56
C GLY A 69 -11.61 3.01 9.21
N PHE A 70 -11.33 3.56 8.02
CA PHE A 70 -12.02 4.78 7.57
C PHE A 70 -13.46 4.48 7.10
N PRO A 71 -14.46 5.28 7.53
CA PRO A 71 -15.82 5.15 7.01
C PRO A 71 -15.88 5.38 5.49
N PRO A 72 -16.69 4.62 4.72
CA PRO A 72 -16.81 4.80 3.27
C PRO A 72 -17.14 6.23 2.84
N ALA A 73 -17.87 6.97 3.68
CA ALA A 73 -18.25 8.36 3.45
C ALA A 73 -17.05 9.34 3.41
N VAL A 74 -15.91 8.98 4.00
CA VAL A 74 -14.70 9.83 4.07
C VAL A 74 -13.48 9.21 3.40
N LEU A 75 -13.57 7.97 2.95
CA LEU A 75 -12.45 7.29 2.30
C LEU A 75 -11.94 8.07 1.07
N ARG A 76 -12.86 8.66 0.28
CA ARG A 76 -12.50 9.46 -0.90
C ARG A 76 -11.65 10.70 -0.56
N PRO A 77 -12.07 11.62 0.33
CA PRO A 77 -11.24 12.76 0.69
C PRO A 77 -9.92 12.35 1.38
N VAL A 78 -9.90 11.24 2.14
CA VAL A 78 -8.65 10.69 2.69
C VAL A 78 -7.70 10.29 1.58
N ILE A 79 -8.14 9.46 0.63
CA ILE A 79 -7.34 9.03 -0.53
C ILE A 79 -6.80 10.25 -1.29
N PHE A 80 -7.64 11.26 -1.54
CA PHE A 80 -7.19 12.46 -2.25
C PHE A 80 -6.09 13.22 -1.48
N ALA A 81 -6.24 13.40 -0.17
CA ALA A 81 -5.21 14.03 0.66
C ALA A 81 -3.89 13.25 0.65
N LEU A 82 -3.96 11.91 0.68
CA LEU A 82 -2.79 11.05 0.59
C LEU A 82 -2.11 11.14 -0.77
N MET A 83 -2.88 11.15 -1.87
CA MET A 83 -2.33 11.34 -3.22
C MET A 83 -1.57 12.67 -3.35
N VAL A 84 -2.13 13.76 -2.81
CA VAL A 84 -1.47 15.08 -2.79
C VAL A 84 -0.17 15.00 -2.00
N SER A 85 -0.18 14.37 -0.82
CA SER A 85 1.02 14.18 0.01
C SER A 85 2.09 13.36 -0.71
N ILE A 86 1.70 12.22 -1.31
CA ILE A 86 2.62 11.36 -2.06
C ILE A 86 3.19 12.11 -3.26
N ASN A 87 2.39 12.87 -4.01
CA ASN A 87 2.88 13.70 -5.10
C ASN A 87 3.91 14.72 -4.62
N GLN A 88 3.62 15.41 -3.51
CA GLN A 88 4.55 16.37 -2.92
C GLN A 88 5.87 15.68 -2.58
N GLN A 89 5.84 14.51 -1.94
CA GLN A 89 7.05 13.77 -1.56
C GLN A 89 7.81 13.23 -2.77
N MET A 90 7.11 12.63 -3.73
CA MET A 90 7.71 11.98 -4.90
C MET A 90 8.36 13.00 -5.84
N TYR A 91 7.72 14.15 -6.06
CA TYR A 91 8.09 15.05 -7.17
C TYR A 91 8.63 16.41 -6.75
N LEU A 92 8.19 16.93 -5.60
CA LEU A 92 8.39 18.34 -5.23
C LEU A 92 9.32 18.51 -4.03
N ALA A 93 9.45 17.49 -3.18
CA ALA A 93 10.28 17.54 -1.98
C ALA A 93 11.63 16.81 -2.14
N GLY A 94 12.66 17.35 -1.50
CA GLY A 94 13.99 16.73 -1.40
C GLY A 94 14.81 16.73 -2.69
N SER A 95 15.96 16.07 -2.64
CA SER A 95 16.81 15.90 -3.82
C SER A 95 16.21 14.87 -4.79
N ARG A 96 16.29 15.17 -6.09
CA ARG A 96 15.96 14.19 -7.16
C ARG A 96 16.93 13.00 -7.20
N SER A 97 18.05 13.07 -6.49
CA SER A 97 19.02 11.98 -6.37
C SER A 97 18.64 10.95 -5.31
N THR A 98 17.70 11.26 -4.41
CA THR A 98 17.23 10.31 -3.39
C THR A 98 16.21 9.38 -4.02
N PRO A 99 16.48 8.06 -4.09
CA PRO A 99 15.51 7.11 -4.62
C PRO A 99 14.27 7.05 -3.74
N LYS A 100 13.09 7.01 -4.35
CA LYS A 100 11.81 6.91 -3.64
C LYS A 100 10.96 5.80 -4.25
N LEU A 101 10.28 5.03 -3.40
CA LEU A 101 9.38 3.98 -3.84
C LEU A 101 8.02 4.16 -3.18
N CYS A 102 6.98 4.34 -4.00
CA CYS A 102 5.60 4.31 -3.54
C CYS A 102 5.01 2.92 -3.83
N ILE A 103 4.66 2.19 -2.79
CA ILE A 103 3.99 0.89 -2.89
C ILE A 103 2.50 1.10 -2.60
N ILE A 104 1.64 0.61 -3.49
CA ILE A 104 0.19 0.69 -3.38
C ILE A 104 -0.37 -0.73 -3.41
N GLU A 105 -0.88 -1.19 -2.27
CA GLU A 105 -1.63 -2.44 -2.19
C GLU A 105 -3.06 -2.21 -2.69
N GLU A 106 -3.60 -3.18 -3.43
CA GLU A 106 -4.97 -3.17 -3.96
C GLU A 106 -5.35 -1.89 -4.72
N ALA A 107 -4.43 -1.40 -5.56
CA ALA A 107 -4.60 -0.17 -6.32
C ALA A 107 -5.84 -0.18 -7.24
N TRP A 108 -6.41 -1.33 -7.57
CA TRP A 108 -7.65 -1.40 -8.34
C TRP A 108 -8.81 -0.68 -7.65
N SER A 109 -8.85 -0.65 -6.31
CA SER A 109 -9.86 0.10 -5.55
C SER A 109 -9.74 1.62 -5.75
N LEU A 110 -8.51 2.11 -5.98
CA LEU A 110 -8.21 3.48 -6.37
C LEU A 110 -8.50 3.75 -7.86
N LEU A 111 -8.38 2.71 -8.70
CA LEU A 111 -8.55 2.77 -10.16
C LEU A 111 -9.99 2.54 -10.63
N SER A 112 -10.85 1.97 -9.78
CA SER A 112 -12.24 1.61 -10.12
C SER A 112 -13.14 2.84 -10.22
N GLY A 113 -13.05 3.52 -11.38
CA GLY A 113 -14.12 4.22 -12.09
C GLY A 113 -14.72 5.52 -11.52
N ALA A 114 -14.62 5.79 -10.22
CA ALA A 114 -15.36 6.91 -9.62
C ALA A 114 -14.56 8.22 -9.45
N ASN A 115 -13.24 8.20 -9.65
CA ASN A 115 -12.36 9.33 -9.38
C ASN A 115 -11.31 9.49 -10.49
N GLU A 116 -11.53 10.44 -11.38
CA GLU A 116 -10.62 10.80 -12.47
C GLU A 116 -9.24 11.22 -11.93
N GLN A 117 -9.21 11.95 -10.82
CA GLN A 117 -7.96 12.42 -10.20
C GLN A 117 -7.10 11.26 -9.69
N ALA A 118 -7.71 10.21 -9.12
CA ALA A 118 -6.99 9.02 -8.66
C ALA A 118 -6.33 8.26 -9.82
N ARG A 119 -7.04 8.17 -10.95
CA ARG A 119 -6.54 7.56 -12.19
C ARG A 119 -5.39 8.38 -12.78
N GLU A 120 -5.53 9.69 -12.84
CA GLU A 120 -4.49 10.59 -13.32
C GLU A 120 -3.22 10.54 -12.46
N PHE A 121 -3.37 10.48 -11.14
CA PHE A 121 -2.24 10.32 -10.20
C PHE A 121 -1.45 9.05 -10.48
N ILE A 122 -2.13 7.90 -10.57
CA ILE A 122 -1.44 6.62 -10.81
C ILE A 122 -0.79 6.64 -12.21
N ASN A 123 -1.51 7.06 -13.24
CA ASN A 123 -0.96 7.13 -14.60
C ASN A 123 0.26 8.07 -14.72
N THR A 124 0.18 9.24 -14.10
CA THR A 124 1.30 10.20 -14.05
C THR A 124 2.45 9.62 -13.24
N GLY A 125 2.13 8.97 -12.12
CA GLY A 125 3.02 8.16 -11.29
C GLY A 125 3.94 7.26 -12.11
N TYR A 126 3.33 6.27 -12.77
CA TYR A 126 4.04 5.28 -13.57
C TYR A 126 4.83 5.86 -14.76
N ARG A 127 4.36 6.95 -15.38
CA ARG A 127 5.04 7.56 -16.55
C ARG A 127 6.20 8.47 -16.18
N THR A 128 6.11 9.16 -15.04
CA THR A 128 7.00 10.29 -14.73
C THR A 128 7.94 10.04 -13.56
N ALA A 129 7.61 9.13 -12.63
CA ALA A 129 8.39 8.91 -11.41
C ALA A 129 9.88 8.68 -11.68
N ARG A 130 10.21 7.90 -12.73
CA ARG A 130 11.60 7.63 -13.13
C ARG A 130 12.45 8.88 -13.38
N LYS A 131 11.83 10.00 -13.80
CA LYS A 131 12.53 11.28 -14.05
C LYS A 131 12.96 11.98 -12.76
N PHE A 132 12.44 11.54 -11.63
CA PHE A 132 12.64 12.14 -10.30
C PHE A 132 13.29 11.16 -9.31
N GLY A 133 13.91 10.08 -9.81
CA GLY A 133 14.46 9.02 -8.96
C GLY A 133 13.39 8.19 -8.24
N GLY A 134 12.13 8.34 -8.65
CA GLY A 134 11.00 7.65 -8.06
C GLY A 134 10.60 6.38 -8.80
N ALA A 135 9.96 5.46 -8.09
CA ALA A 135 9.28 4.30 -8.64
C ALA A 135 7.90 4.13 -7.98
N PHE A 136 6.98 3.56 -8.74
CA PHE A 136 5.69 3.08 -8.23
C PHE A 136 5.67 1.55 -8.33
N CYS A 137 5.09 0.92 -7.32
CA CYS A 137 4.85 -0.50 -7.27
C CYS A 137 3.39 -0.72 -6.87
N THR A 138 2.70 -1.58 -7.60
CA THR A 138 1.33 -1.99 -7.28
C THR A 138 1.32 -3.48 -6.99
N VAL A 139 0.60 -3.84 -5.94
CA VAL A 139 0.42 -5.24 -5.52
C VAL A 139 -1.08 -5.55 -5.58
N THR A 140 -1.43 -6.64 -6.27
CA THR A 140 -2.81 -7.16 -6.39
C THR A 140 -2.83 -8.66 -6.17
N GLN A 141 -4.01 -9.23 -5.94
CA GLN A 141 -4.16 -10.68 -5.65
C GLN A 141 -3.96 -11.54 -6.89
N GLY A 142 -4.47 -11.08 -8.02
CA GLY A 142 -4.41 -11.82 -9.28
C GLY A 142 -3.96 -10.94 -10.43
N ILE A 143 -3.41 -11.60 -11.46
CA ILE A 143 -3.10 -10.92 -12.71
C ILE A 143 -4.33 -10.25 -13.33
N GLU A 144 -5.53 -10.84 -13.18
CA GLU A 144 -6.76 -10.34 -13.81
C GLU A 144 -7.17 -8.94 -13.29
N ASP A 145 -6.75 -8.58 -12.07
CA ASP A 145 -7.02 -7.26 -11.49
C ASP A 145 -6.38 -6.14 -12.32
N PHE A 146 -5.19 -6.39 -12.89
CA PHE A 146 -4.53 -5.47 -13.82
C PHE A 146 -5.24 -5.35 -15.16
N PHE A 147 -6.18 -6.23 -15.49
CA PHE A 147 -6.92 -6.20 -16.76
C PHE A 147 -8.41 -5.93 -16.58
N SER A 148 -8.82 -5.57 -15.35
CA SER A 148 -10.20 -5.19 -15.03
C SER A 148 -10.63 -3.86 -15.66
N ASN A 149 -9.68 -2.96 -15.95
CA ASN A 149 -9.92 -1.66 -16.59
C ASN A 149 -8.66 -1.14 -17.33
N GLU A 150 -8.82 -0.10 -18.16
CA GLU A 150 -7.75 0.44 -19.02
C GLU A 150 -6.57 1.00 -18.24
N GLU A 151 -6.80 1.57 -17.07
CA GLU A 151 -5.77 2.22 -16.24
C GLU A 151 -4.91 1.19 -15.54
N ALA A 152 -5.53 0.16 -14.96
CA ALA A 152 -4.82 -0.97 -14.37
C ALA A 152 -3.95 -1.64 -15.45
N LYS A 153 -4.46 -1.75 -16.68
CA LYS A 153 -3.72 -2.30 -17.83
C LYS A 153 -2.56 -1.39 -18.23
N ALA A 154 -2.76 -0.07 -18.18
CA ALA A 154 -1.70 0.90 -18.42
C ALA A 154 -0.60 0.82 -17.35
N CYS A 155 -0.95 0.62 -16.08
CA CYS A 155 0.03 0.42 -15.00
C CYS A 155 0.89 -0.83 -15.26
N TYR A 156 0.24 -1.95 -15.60
CA TYR A 156 0.95 -3.18 -15.95
C TYR A 156 1.89 -2.98 -17.15
N ASN A 157 1.43 -2.34 -18.22
CA ASN A 157 2.22 -2.14 -19.43
C ASN A 157 3.37 -1.14 -19.27
N ASN A 158 3.22 -0.12 -18.42
CA ASN A 158 4.28 0.86 -18.15
C ASN A 158 5.28 0.38 -17.08
N SER A 159 5.01 -0.75 -16.43
CA SER A 159 5.93 -1.35 -15.46
C SER A 159 7.03 -2.13 -16.19
N ASP A 160 8.30 -1.78 -15.94
CA ASP A 160 9.45 -2.53 -16.48
C ASP A 160 9.69 -3.84 -15.72
N ILE A 161 9.28 -3.87 -14.45
CA ILE A 161 9.44 -5.01 -13.55
C ILE A 161 8.07 -5.66 -13.30
N HIS A 162 7.98 -6.97 -13.54
CA HIS A 162 6.82 -7.79 -13.15
C HIS A 162 7.28 -8.92 -12.25
N ILE A 163 6.73 -8.99 -11.05
CA ILE A 163 6.93 -10.11 -10.12
C ILE A 163 5.61 -10.86 -10.01
N ILE A 164 5.59 -12.10 -10.52
CA ILE A 164 4.41 -12.96 -10.52
C ILE A 164 4.68 -14.11 -9.57
N LEU A 165 3.93 -14.15 -8.47
CA LEU A 165 3.92 -15.27 -7.53
C LEU A 165 2.88 -16.31 -7.97
N ARG A 166 2.64 -17.32 -7.13
CA ARG A 166 1.57 -18.30 -7.35
C ARG A 166 0.27 -17.58 -7.72
N GLN A 167 -0.40 -18.07 -8.76
CA GLN A 167 -1.70 -17.57 -9.19
C GLN A 167 -2.78 -18.64 -8.95
N GLY A 168 -4.02 -18.18 -8.74
CA GLY A 168 -5.21 -19.05 -8.69
C GLY A 168 -5.86 -19.23 -10.06
N GLU A 169 -7.15 -19.60 -10.07
CA GLU A 169 -7.94 -19.85 -11.29
C GLU A 169 -8.02 -18.64 -12.24
N GLY A 170 -7.92 -17.42 -11.70
CA GLY A 170 -7.91 -16.17 -12.49
C GLY A 170 -6.79 -16.13 -13.55
N PHE A 171 -5.68 -16.84 -13.35
CA PHE A 171 -4.61 -16.92 -14.34
C PHE A 171 -5.02 -17.69 -15.59
N ASP A 172 -5.76 -18.80 -15.45
CA ASP A 172 -6.25 -19.57 -16.59
C ASP A 172 -7.23 -18.75 -17.44
N LYS A 173 -8.15 -18.05 -16.77
CA LYS A 173 -9.09 -17.14 -17.41
C LYS A 173 -8.36 -16.01 -18.15
N TYR A 174 -7.33 -15.44 -17.53
CA TYR A 174 -6.49 -14.42 -18.16
C TYR A 174 -5.79 -14.95 -19.42
N LEU A 175 -5.20 -16.14 -19.36
CA LEU A 175 -4.50 -16.76 -20.50
C LEU A 175 -5.45 -17.07 -21.66
N LEU A 176 -6.70 -17.44 -21.40
CA LEU A 176 -7.71 -17.65 -22.46
C LEU A 176 -7.98 -16.36 -23.24
N GLN A 177 -8.00 -15.22 -22.55
CA GLN A 177 -8.23 -13.91 -23.17
C GLN A 177 -6.94 -13.31 -23.77
N ASN A 178 -5.78 -13.75 -23.31
CA ASN A 178 -4.46 -13.22 -23.68
C ASN A 178 -3.47 -14.37 -23.92
N PRO A 179 -3.68 -15.20 -24.96
CA PRO A 179 -2.92 -16.44 -25.18
C PRO A 179 -1.42 -16.20 -25.37
N ASP A 180 -1.06 -15.04 -25.92
CA ASP A 180 0.33 -14.67 -26.23
C ASP A 180 1.02 -13.87 -25.11
N ALA A 181 0.34 -13.63 -23.98
CA ALA A 181 0.92 -12.85 -22.87
C ALA A 181 2.10 -13.55 -22.19
N PHE A 182 2.11 -14.88 -22.23
CA PHE A 182 3.16 -15.73 -21.66
C PHE A 182 3.48 -16.87 -22.63
N SER A 183 4.76 -17.20 -22.77
CA SER A 183 5.18 -18.39 -23.52
C SER A 183 4.63 -19.67 -22.86
N PRO A 184 4.44 -20.77 -23.63
CA PRO A 184 4.01 -22.06 -23.06
C PRO A 184 4.91 -22.56 -21.92
N PHE A 185 6.19 -22.21 -21.94
CA PHE A 185 7.12 -22.52 -20.86
C PHE A 185 6.80 -21.70 -19.60
N GLU A 186 6.65 -20.38 -19.71
CA GLU A 186 6.27 -19.52 -18.59
C GLU A 186 4.94 -19.94 -17.96
N GLN A 187 3.94 -20.25 -18.79
CA GLN A 187 2.63 -20.72 -18.32
C GLN A 187 2.77 -21.98 -17.47
N ARG A 188 3.55 -22.97 -17.93
CA ARG A 188 3.79 -24.21 -17.17
C ARG A 188 4.51 -23.96 -15.84
N ILE A 189 5.49 -23.06 -15.82
CA ILE A 189 6.26 -22.76 -14.60
C ILE A 189 5.40 -22.00 -13.59
N ILE A 190 4.67 -20.96 -14.00
CA ILE A 190 3.79 -20.19 -13.09
C ILE A 190 2.72 -21.11 -12.49
N LYS A 191 2.12 -22.00 -13.29
CA LYS A 191 1.13 -22.98 -12.84
C LYS A 191 1.69 -24.04 -11.88
N SER A 192 3.01 -24.25 -11.86
CA SER A 192 3.64 -25.20 -10.93
C SER A 192 4.02 -24.58 -9.59
N PHE A 193 3.81 -23.28 -9.40
CA PHE A 193 4.07 -22.62 -8.12
C PHE A 193 3.09 -23.12 -7.05
N ALA A 194 3.60 -23.93 -6.13
CA ALA A 194 2.83 -24.47 -5.02
C ALA A 194 2.59 -23.42 -3.91
N PRO A 195 1.55 -23.60 -3.06
CA PRO A 195 1.36 -22.81 -1.86
C PRO A 195 2.61 -22.81 -0.98
N SER A 196 2.97 -21.67 -0.41
CA SER A 196 4.19 -21.54 0.40
C SER A 196 4.17 -22.41 1.66
N VAL A 197 2.98 -22.65 2.22
CA VAL A 197 2.77 -23.55 3.38
C VAL A 197 3.16 -24.99 3.06
N GLU A 198 2.92 -25.44 1.83
CA GLU A 198 3.24 -26.81 1.38
C GLU A 198 4.69 -26.91 0.88
N ALA A 199 5.15 -25.92 0.11
CA ALA A 199 6.47 -25.94 -0.51
C ALA A 199 7.60 -25.56 0.47
N GLY A 200 7.28 -24.85 1.56
CA GLY A 200 8.28 -24.25 2.45
C GLY A 200 8.99 -23.02 1.87
N TYR A 201 8.56 -22.54 0.70
CA TYR A 201 9.07 -21.35 0.02
C TYR A 201 8.02 -20.74 -0.91
N SER A 202 8.16 -19.45 -1.20
CA SER A 202 7.37 -18.79 -2.24
C SER A 202 8.11 -18.86 -3.58
N SER A 203 7.43 -19.22 -4.66
CA SER A 203 8.01 -19.15 -6.00
C SER A 203 7.64 -17.84 -6.68
N ALA A 204 8.56 -17.25 -7.44
CA ALA A 204 8.34 -16.02 -8.18
C ALA A 204 8.94 -16.08 -9.57
N ARG A 205 8.18 -15.66 -10.59
CA ARG A 205 8.70 -15.25 -11.89
C ARG A 205 9.00 -13.76 -11.82
N ILE A 206 10.23 -13.37 -12.15
CA ILE A 206 10.64 -11.97 -12.23
C ILE A 206 10.98 -11.64 -13.68
N LYS A 207 10.25 -10.68 -14.25
CA LYS A 207 10.62 -10.01 -15.51
C LYS A 207 11.21 -8.65 -15.18
N ALA A 208 12.39 -8.34 -15.72
CA ALA A 208 13.02 -7.02 -15.60
C ALA A 208 13.92 -6.77 -16.82
N GLY A 209 13.85 -5.59 -17.44
CA GLY A 209 14.68 -5.25 -18.61
C GLY A 209 14.56 -6.25 -19.76
N GLY A 210 13.38 -6.85 -19.96
CA GLY A 210 13.13 -7.88 -20.99
C GLY A 210 13.61 -9.29 -20.64
N HIS A 211 14.34 -9.48 -19.54
CA HIS A 211 14.78 -10.80 -19.08
C HIS A 211 13.75 -11.41 -18.13
N VAL A 212 13.54 -12.72 -18.23
CA VAL A 212 12.65 -13.49 -17.35
C VAL A 212 13.46 -14.52 -16.57
N THR A 213 13.29 -14.53 -15.26
CA THR A 213 13.96 -15.45 -14.33
C THR A 213 12.96 -16.02 -13.33
N TYR A 214 13.31 -17.14 -12.71
CA TYR A 214 12.45 -17.84 -11.76
C TYR A 214 13.21 -18.09 -10.47
N HIS A 215 12.58 -17.77 -9.36
CA HIS A 215 13.22 -17.72 -8.06
C HIS A 215 12.38 -18.43 -7.01
N ARG A 216 13.06 -18.92 -5.98
CA ARG A 216 12.44 -19.40 -4.75
C ARG A 216 12.87 -18.48 -3.62
N PHE A 217 11.90 -17.93 -2.92
CA PHE A 217 12.10 -17.07 -1.76
C PHE A 217 11.88 -17.88 -0.48
N PHE A 218 12.92 -17.96 0.33
CA PHE A 218 12.92 -18.63 1.62
C PHE A 218 12.90 -17.57 2.71
N ALA A 219 11.82 -17.52 3.49
CA ALA A 219 11.75 -16.68 4.68
C ALA A 219 12.30 -17.46 5.88
N SER A 220 13.14 -16.83 6.69
CA SER A 220 13.54 -17.43 7.96
C SER A 220 12.30 -17.64 8.84
N PRO A 221 12.32 -18.62 9.76
CA PRO A 221 11.21 -18.85 10.70
C PRO A 221 10.73 -17.59 11.43
N VAL A 222 11.64 -16.69 11.80
CA VAL A 222 11.30 -15.42 12.45
C VAL A 222 10.56 -14.49 11.49
N LYS A 223 11.00 -14.39 10.24
CA LYS A 223 10.31 -13.61 9.20
C LYS A 223 8.95 -14.19 8.84
N ARG A 224 8.80 -15.52 8.84
CA ARG A 224 7.50 -16.18 8.65
C ARG A 224 6.51 -15.77 9.74
N ALA A 225 6.92 -15.80 11.00
CA ALA A 225 6.08 -15.34 12.11
C ALA A 225 5.79 -13.83 12.04
N MET A 226 6.79 -13.02 11.67
CA MET A 226 6.64 -11.57 11.52
C MET A 226 5.64 -11.16 10.44
N PHE A 227 5.60 -11.89 9.31
CA PHE A 227 4.72 -11.60 8.17
C PHE A 227 3.44 -12.45 8.15
N SER A 228 3.18 -13.21 9.22
CA SER A 228 2.09 -14.17 9.23
C SER A 228 0.73 -13.47 9.31
N THR A 229 -0.17 -13.86 8.42
CA THR A 229 -1.59 -13.52 8.47
C THR A 229 -2.45 -14.69 8.97
N GLU A 230 -1.83 -15.81 9.36
CA GLU A 230 -2.54 -16.97 9.90
C GLU A 230 -3.13 -16.61 11.27
N PRO A 231 -4.46 -16.74 11.48
CA PRO A 231 -5.13 -16.26 12.68
C PRO A 231 -4.50 -16.76 13.99
N LYS A 232 -4.08 -18.02 14.03
CA LYS A 232 -3.47 -18.62 15.24
C LYS A 232 -2.09 -18.05 15.56
N GLU A 233 -1.28 -17.76 14.54
CA GLU A 233 0.05 -17.17 14.71
C GLU A 233 -0.07 -15.71 15.15
N PHE A 234 -0.98 -14.97 14.51
CA PHE A 234 -1.28 -13.58 14.85
C PHE A 234 -1.79 -13.45 16.29
N GLU A 235 -2.81 -14.23 16.66
CA GLU A 235 -3.41 -14.18 18.01
C GLU A 235 -2.39 -14.55 19.09
N TYR A 236 -1.53 -15.55 18.83
CA TYR A 236 -0.47 -15.93 19.77
C TYR A 236 0.51 -14.76 20.00
N CYS A 237 0.98 -14.13 18.91
CA CYS A 237 1.89 -12.98 18.98
C CYS A 237 1.23 -11.79 19.71
N GLU A 238 -0.02 -11.48 19.35
CA GLU A 238 -0.77 -10.37 19.92
C GLU A 238 -0.99 -10.55 21.44
N ASN A 239 -1.28 -11.77 21.88
CA ASN A 239 -1.44 -12.08 23.30
C ASN A 239 -0.14 -11.88 24.09
N LEU A 240 1.02 -12.25 23.54
CA LEU A 240 2.31 -12.00 24.18
C LEU A 240 2.61 -10.50 24.28
N TYR A 241 2.31 -9.74 23.24
CA TYR A 241 2.45 -8.28 23.24
C TYR A 241 1.53 -7.62 24.28
N LYS A 242 0.26 -8.04 24.35
CA LYS A 242 -0.72 -7.56 25.36
C LYS A 242 -0.30 -7.89 26.80
N GLN A 243 0.51 -8.92 27.01
CA GLN A 243 1.09 -9.26 28.32
C GLN A 243 2.31 -8.39 28.69
N GLY A 244 2.66 -7.40 27.88
CA GLY A 244 3.74 -6.45 28.13
C GLY A 244 5.10 -6.86 27.59
N GLN A 245 5.19 -7.93 26.78
CA GLN A 245 6.43 -8.25 26.08
C GLN A 245 6.69 -7.25 24.94
N SER A 246 7.96 -7.03 24.60
CA SER A 246 8.28 -6.29 23.38
C SER A 246 7.81 -7.05 22.14
N LEU A 247 7.44 -6.32 21.09
CA LEU A 247 7.01 -6.92 19.82
C LEU A 247 8.05 -7.89 19.26
N GLU A 248 9.34 -7.52 19.33
CA GLU A 248 10.45 -8.38 18.91
C GLU A 248 10.44 -9.73 19.65
N ARG A 249 10.27 -9.71 20.98
CA ARG A 249 10.19 -10.94 21.78
C ARG A 249 8.94 -11.75 21.50
N ALA A 250 7.81 -11.09 21.30
CA ALA A 250 6.56 -11.76 20.92
C ALA A 250 6.72 -12.50 19.59
N ILE A 251 7.34 -11.88 18.58
CA ILE A 251 7.64 -12.49 17.28
C ILE A 251 8.60 -13.67 17.42
N GLU A 252 9.68 -13.52 18.20
CA GLU A 252 10.65 -14.62 18.44
C GLU A 252 9.97 -15.85 19.08
N GLN A 253 9.13 -15.63 20.09
CA GLN A 253 8.40 -16.71 20.76
C GLN A 253 7.35 -17.34 19.85
N THR A 254 6.64 -16.53 19.07
CA THR A 254 5.71 -17.02 18.03
C THR A 254 6.45 -17.90 17.04
N SER A 255 7.59 -17.42 16.55
CA SER A 255 8.45 -18.19 15.64
C SER A 255 8.89 -19.52 16.23
N ARG A 256 9.32 -19.53 17.49
CA ARG A 256 9.71 -20.76 18.19
C ARG A 256 8.53 -21.72 18.38
N HIS A 257 7.33 -21.19 18.66
CA HIS A 257 6.13 -21.99 18.88
C HIS A 257 5.69 -22.73 17.61
N PHE A 258 5.58 -22.03 16.48
CA PHE A 258 5.04 -22.59 15.23
C PHE A 258 6.11 -23.25 14.34
N TYR A 259 7.35 -22.77 14.39
CA TYR A 259 8.44 -23.20 13.51
C TYR A 259 9.65 -23.77 14.26
N GLY A 260 9.50 -24.13 15.54
CA GLY A 260 10.60 -24.59 16.39
C GLY A 260 11.36 -25.79 15.81
N LYS A 261 10.65 -26.73 15.18
CA LYS A 261 11.28 -27.89 14.51
C LYS A 261 12.18 -27.47 13.35
N ASP A 262 11.74 -26.53 12.52
CA ASP A 262 12.50 -26.01 11.39
C ASP A 262 13.76 -25.28 11.88
N ILE A 263 13.62 -24.49 12.96
CA ILE A 263 14.73 -23.79 13.61
C ILE A 263 15.75 -24.77 14.17
N ASP A 264 15.29 -25.80 14.88
CA ASP A 264 16.17 -26.82 15.47
C ASP A 264 16.93 -27.59 14.39
N ALA A 265 16.23 -28.00 13.32
CA ALA A 265 16.85 -28.69 12.19
C ALA A 265 17.93 -27.81 11.51
N PHE A 266 17.64 -26.52 11.31
CA PHE A 266 18.58 -25.57 10.75
C PHE A 266 19.82 -25.38 11.64
N ASN A 267 19.61 -25.17 12.94
CA ASN A 267 20.71 -24.99 13.90
C ASN A 267 21.58 -26.24 14.00
N GLN A 268 20.98 -27.44 13.95
CA GLN A 268 21.72 -28.69 13.94
C GLN A 268 22.56 -28.82 12.65
N ALA A 269 22.01 -28.47 11.49
CA ALA A 269 22.74 -28.53 10.22
C ALA A 269 23.94 -27.57 10.17
N ILE A 270 23.80 -26.36 10.73
CA ILE A 270 24.90 -25.40 10.83
C ILE A 270 25.93 -25.83 11.88
N GLY A 271 25.47 -26.28 13.06
CA GLY A 271 26.37 -26.70 14.15
C GLY A 271 27.15 -27.99 13.86
N ALA A 272 26.65 -28.85 12.97
CA ALA A 272 27.38 -30.03 12.47
C ALA A 272 28.41 -29.70 11.37
N SER A 273 28.41 -28.45 10.86
CA SER A 273 29.31 -27.96 9.80
C SER A 273 30.50 -27.15 10.34
N THR A 274 30.65 -27.07 11.67
CA THR A 274 31.76 -26.47 12.42
C THR A 274 32.44 -27.52 13.29
#